data_AF-A0A6I3LNW3-F1
#
_entry.id   AF-A0A6I3LNW3-F1
#
_cell.length_a   1.000
_cell.length_b   1.000
_cell.length_c   1.000
_cell.angle_alpha   90.00
_cell.angle_beta   90.00
_cell.angle_gamma   90.00
#
_symmetry.space_group_name_H-M   'P 1'
#
loop_
_entity.id
_entity.type
_entity.pdbx_description
1 polymer ?
#
loop_
_entity_poly.entity_id
_entity_poly.type
_entity_poly.pdbx_seq_one_letter_code
_entity_poly.pdbx_strand_id
1 'polypeptide(L)'
;MKAYLSIIFVLFFSISFGQGILEPGVRLRDEGKYEESISYYLNEKKEGYWDWGHKYNYAKVLALAGQVDSCFFYLEENINKRIAVQSLRDKEFIGIKEDKRWTTYEQSVINKHIPCKDVTFSAEIFRILALSDKESTNIKLLFELINKKGWPKQSQVGDAASYIFATLIYEDLFLVQAKKHLKELKELCIKGEIDCEYFADTYDLVQKKANKPQKYGAIFNIDYDNDFKRIYYKFVDEKKINKWRTEIGLKKLEEFSD
;
A
#
# COMPACT_ATOMS: atom_id res chain seq x y z
N MET A 1 48.25 -49.58 14.09
CA MET A 1 47.16 -48.99 13.28
C MET A 1 46.03 -48.57 14.22
N LYS A 2 45.90 -47.27 14.49
CA LYS A 2 44.73 -46.69 15.18
C LYS A 2 44.08 -45.75 14.19
N ALA A 3 42.89 -46.10 13.72
CA ALA A 3 42.09 -45.26 12.84
C ALA A 3 41.44 -44.16 13.68
N TYR A 4 41.78 -42.90 13.40
CA TYR A 4 41.08 -41.76 13.97
C TYR A 4 39.85 -41.46 13.12
N LEU A 5 38.69 -41.46 13.78
CA LEU A 5 37.41 -40.99 13.27
C LEU A 5 37.51 -39.47 13.06
N SER A 6 37.60 -39.00 11.81
CA SER A 6 37.42 -37.58 11.50
C SER A 6 35.92 -37.31 11.31
N ILE A 7 35.30 -36.73 12.34
CA ILE A 7 33.96 -36.16 12.27
C ILE A 7 34.06 -34.88 11.45
N ILE A 8 33.58 -34.91 10.20
CA ILE A 8 33.41 -33.72 9.38
C ILE A 8 32.14 -33.01 9.85
N PHE A 9 32.32 -31.93 10.60
CA PHE A 9 31.24 -30.99 10.91
C PHE A 9 30.95 -30.15 9.66
N VAL A 10 30.02 -30.59 8.82
CA VAL A 10 29.48 -29.75 7.73
C VAL A 10 28.51 -28.78 8.36
N LEU A 11 28.98 -27.56 8.66
CA LEU A 11 28.10 -26.42 8.91
C LEU A 11 27.37 -26.12 7.60
N PHE A 12 26.15 -26.61 7.47
CA PHE A 12 25.18 -26.11 6.50
C PHE A 12 24.90 -24.65 6.87
N PHE A 13 25.56 -23.72 6.19
CA PHE A 13 25.05 -22.37 6.06
C PHE A 13 23.73 -22.48 5.30
N SER A 14 22.62 -22.42 6.03
CA SER A 14 21.32 -22.13 5.46
C SER A 14 21.41 -20.74 4.82
N ILE A 15 21.55 -20.69 3.51
CA ILE A 15 21.36 -19.48 2.73
C ILE A 15 19.87 -19.18 2.83
N SER A 16 19.49 -18.33 3.79
CA SER A 16 18.19 -17.67 3.78
C SER A 16 18.12 -16.81 2.52
N PHE A 17 17.46 -17.33 1.49
CA PHE A 17 16.89 -16.48 0.45
C PHE A 17 15.78 -15.66 1.10
N GLY A 18 16.00 -14.36 1.30
CA GLY A 18 14.95 -13.46 1.78
C GLY A 18 15.44 -12.21 2.52
N GLN A 19 16.06 -11.28 1.79
CA GLN A 19 16.06 -9.82 1.98
C GLN A 19 17.16 -9.27 1.05
N GLY A 20 16.79 -8.53 0.00
CA GLY A 20 17.79 -7.76 -0.74
C GLY A 20 18.55 -6.88 0.25
N ILE A 21 19.88 -6.78 0.11
CA ILE A 21 20.69 -5.93 1.00
C ILE A 21 20.10 -4.52 0.94
N LEU A 22 19.56 -4.05 2.07
CA LEU A 22 19.04 -2.69 2.17
C LEU A 22 20.18 -1.72 1.88
N GLU A 23 19.98 -0.88 0.87
CA GLU A 23 20.94 0.14 0.43
C GLU A 23 21.45 0.93 1.65
N PRO A 24 22.78 1.13 1.80
CA PRO A 24 23.34 1.77 2.99
C PRO A 24 22.70 3.10 3.38
N GLY A 25 22.40 3.96 2.41
CA GLY A 25 21.73 5.25 2.65
C GLY A 25 20.35 5.09 3.29
N VAL A 26 19.58 4.10 2.84
CA VAL A 26 18.25 3.79 3.37
C VAL A 26 18.33 3.31 4.82
N ARG A 27 19.28 2.41 5.12
CA ARG A 27 19.51 1.96 6.50
C ARG A 27 19.89 3.13 7.43
N LEU A 28 20.82 3.97 7.02
CA LEU A 28 21.25 5.14 7.80
C LEU A 28 20.09 6.09 8.09
N ARG A 29 19.21 6.32 7.10
CA ARG A 29 17.99 7.10 7.27
C ARG A 29 17.08 6.49 8.33
N ASP A 30 16.83 5.18 8.25
CA ASP A 30 15.93 4.48 9.16
C ASP A 30 16.48 4.43 10.61
N GLU A 31 17.81 4.50 10.77
CA GLU A 31 18.50 4.70 12.06
C GLU A 31 18.50 6.16 12.56
N GLY A 32 17.95 7.11 11.79
CA GLY A 32 17.93 8.53 12.14
C GLY A 32 19.25 9.28 11.87
N LYS A 33 20.22 8.64 11.22
CA LYS A 33 21.54 9.19 10.89
C LYS A 33 21.51 9.96 9.57
N TYR A 34 20.75 11.06 9.56
CA TYR A 34 20.46 11.77 8.31
C TYR A 34 21.70 12.37 7.65
N GLU A 35 22.63 12.94 8.41
CA GLU A 35 23.88 13.51 7.85
C GLU A 35 24.77 12.44 7.19
N GLU A 36 24.86 11.25 7.81
CA GLU A 36 25.60 10.12 7.24
C GLU A 36 24.90 9.60 5.98
N SER A 37 23.57 9.51 6.00
CA SER A 37 22.77 9.11 4.84
C SER A 37 22.92 10.10 3.68
N ILE A 38 22.91 11.41 3.96
CA ILE A 38 23.17 12.46 2.96
C ILE A 38 24.57 12.31 2.38
N SER A 39 25.58 12.12 3.23
CA SER A 39 26.97 11.93 2.79
C SER A 39 27.11 10.71 1.88
N TYR A 40 26.41 9.62 2.19
CA TYR A 40 26.34 8.44 1.33
C TYR A 40 25.77 8.77 -0.05
N TYR A 41 24.59 9.40 -0.13
CA TYR A 41 23.97 9.74 -1.42
C TYR A 41 24.81 10.72 -2.25
N LEU A 42 25.49 11.68 -1.60
CA LEU A 42 26.41 12.58 -2.29
C LEU A 42 27.63 11.83 -2.86
N ASN A 43 28.10 10.78 -2.17
CA ASN A 43 29.15 9.92 -2.70
C ASN A 43 28.66 9.08 -3.88
N GLU A 44 27.50 8.42 -3.79
CA GLU A 44 26.91 7.67 -4.90
C GLU A 44 26.74 8.55 -6.14
N LYS A 45 26.28 9.79 -5.95
CA LYS A 45 26.19 10.80 -7.02
C LYS A 45 27.53 11.08 -7.69
N LYS A 46 28.60 11.20 -6.90
CA LYS A 46 29.97 11.47 -7.38
C LYS A 46 30.53 10.28 -8.17
N GLU A 47 30.26 9.06 -7.71
CA GLU A 47 30.69 7.82 -8.36
C GLU A 47 29.83 7.47 -9.60
N GLY A 48 28.81 8.28 -9.91
CA GLY A 48 27.94 8.12 -11.08
C GLY A 48 26.73 7.23 -10.87
N TYR A 49 26.53 6.69 -9.66
CA TYR A 49 25.36 5.93 -9.25
C TYR A 49 24.23 6.88 -8.83
N TRP A 50 23.57 7.51 -9.83
CA TRP A 50 22.58 8.56 -9.60
C TRP A 50 21.29 8.40 -10.42
N ASP A 51 20.65 7.24 -10.27
CA ASP A 51 19.38 6.95 -10.92
C ASP A 51 18.18 7.59 -10.19
N TRP A 52 16.97 7.34 -10.70
CA TRP A 52 15.74 7.86 -10.11
C TRP A 52 15.49 7.34 -8.69
N GLY A 53 15.94 6.12 -8.38
CA GLY A 53 15.77 5.48 -7.07
C GLY A 53 16.64 6.17 -6.03
N HIS A 54 17.92 6.41 -6.35
CA HIS A 54 18.84 7.16 -5.49
C HIS A 54 18.34 8.58 -5.27
N LYS A 55 17.92 9.29 -6.32
CA LYS A 55 17.33 10.64 -6.18
C LYS A 55 16.10 10.64 -5.28
N TYR A 56 15.23 9.62 -5.40
CA TYR A 56 14.01 9.51 -4.60
C TYR A 56 14.34 9.24 -3.13
N ASN A 57 15.20 8.25 -2.86
CA ASN A 57 15.63 7.94 -1.50
C ASN A 57 16.37 9.12 -0.87
N TYR A 58 17.21 9.83 -1.63
CA TYR A 58 17.86 11.06 -1.18
C TYR A 58 16.86 12.15 -0.82
N ALA A 59 15.82 12.36 -1.64
CA ALA A 59 14.74 13.31 -1.32
C ALA A 59 14.05 12.96 0.01
N LYS A 60 13.81 11.67 0.31
CA LYS A 60 13.25 11.23 1.59
C LYS A 60 14.14 11.64 2.77
N VAL A 61 15.46 11.47 2.64
CA VAL A 61 16.42 11.86 3.69
C VAL A 61 16.44 13.38 3.86
N LEU A 62 16.45 14.14 2.76
CA LEU A 62 16.42 15.60 2.80
C LEU A 62 15.17 16.13 3.49
N ALA A 63 14.01 15.51 3.26
CA ALA A 63 12.76 15.86 3.95
C ALA A 63 12.90 15.67 5.48
N LEU A 64 13.41 14.52 5.91
CA LEU A 64 13.60 14.21 7.33
C LEU A 64 14.68 15.08 8.00
N ALA A 65 15.71 15.47 7.25
CA ALA A 65 16.77 16.38 7.71
C ALA A 65 16.35 17.87 7.72
N GLY A 66 15.13 18.19 7.30
CA GLY A 66 14.64 19.57 7.21
C GLY A 66 15.24 20.38 6.04
N GLN A 67 15.90 19.72 5.09
CA GLN A 67 16.44 20.36 3.88
C GLN A 67 15.35 20.49 2.79
N VAL A 68 14.32 21.27 3.10
CA VAL A 68 13.06 21.33 2.34
C VAL A 68 13.27 21.76 0.89
N ASP A 69 14.11 22.77 0.63
CA ASP A 69 14.35 23.27 -0.73
C ASP A 69 15.00 22.22 -1.63
N SER A 70 16.05 21.56 -1.12
CA SER A 70 16.74 20.47 -1.80
C SER A 70 15.80 19.28 -2.01
N CYS A 71 14.95 18.97 -1.04
CA CYS A 71 13.94 17.91 -1.17
C CYS A 71 13.03 18.18 -2.37
N PHE A 72 12.45 19.37 -2.49
CA PHE A 72 11.57 19.70 -3.61
C PHE A 72 12.29 19.62 -4.96
N PHE A 73 13.54 20.07 -5.05
CA PHE A 73 14.34 19.91 -6.27
C PHE A 73 14.39 18.45 -6.76
N TYR A 74 14.72 17.51 -5.87
CA TYR A 74 14.82 16.08 -6.26
C TYR A 74 13.45 15.40 -6.45
N LEU A 75 12.41 15.87 -5.77
CA LEU A 75 11.04 15.43 -6.04
C LEU A 75 10.57 15.85 -7.44
N GLU A 76 10.87 17.08 -7.84
CA GLU A 76 10.55 17.61 -9.17
C GLU A 76 11.36 16.95 -10.28
N GLU A 77 12.66 16.69 -10.06
CA GLU A 77 13.47 15.90 -11.01
C GLU A 77 12.87 14.51 -11.29
N ASN A 78 12.25 13.90 -10.27
CA ASN A 78 11.62 12.58 -10.36
C ASN A 78 10.16 12.61 -10.81
N ILE A 79 9.58 13.78 -11.11
CA ILE A 79 8.14 13.90 -11.36
C ILE A 79 7.65 13.06 -12.55
N ASN A 80 8.53 12.76 -13.51
CA ASN A 80 8.19 11.95 -14.68
C ASN A 80 8.20 10.44 -14.42
N LYS A 81 8.64 10.02 -13.23
CA LYS A 81 8.78 8.61 -12.86
C LYS A 81 7.55 8.18 -12.07
N ARG A 82 7.09 6.94 -12.27
CA ARG A 82 5.92 6.39 -11.56
C ARG A 82 6.09 6.42 -10.03
N ILE A 83 7.34 6.38 -9.56
CA ILE A 83 7.69 6.54 -8.13
C ILE A 83 7.16 7.86 -7.53
N ALA A 84 6.93 8.90 -8.34
CA ALA A 84 6.36 10.14 -7.87
C ALA A 84 4.97 9.95 -7.23
N VAL A 85 4.17 8.96 -7.65
CA VAL A 85 2.90 8.65 -6.99
C VAL A 85 3.10 8.17 -5.55
N GLN A 86 4.22 7.52 -5.27
CA GLN A 86 4.55 7.02 -3.93
C GLN A 86 4.83 8.17 -2.95
N SER A 87 5.40 9.30 -3.39
CA SER A 87 5.65 10.45 -2.51
C SER A 87 4.37 11.01 -1.88
N LEU A 88 3.23 10.82 -2.53
CA LEU A 88 1.93 11.25 -2.02
C LEU A 88 1.55 10.55 -0.71
N ARG A 89 2.09 9.34 -0.46
CA ARG A 89 1.77 8.51 0.71
C ARG A 89 2.94 8.28 1.66
N ASP A 90 4.18 8.43 1.19
CA ASP A 90 5.36 8.20 2.01
C ASP A 90 5.42 9.14 3.22
N LYS A 91 5.55 8.54 4.41
CA LYS A 91 5.52 9.24 5.69
C LYS A 91 6.69 10.22 5.88
N GLU A 92 7.80 9.96 5.20
CA GLU A 92 9.01 10.79 5.27
C GLU A 92 8.76 12.22 4.77
N PHE A 93 7.76 12.39 3.91
CA PHE A 93 7.37 13.70 3.40
C PHE A 93 6.30 14.41 4.24
N ILE A 94 5.76 13.81 5.31
CA ILE A 94 4.72 14.45 6.14
C ILE A 94 5.16 15.85 6.62
N GLY A 95 6.40 15.98 7.07
CA GLY A 95 6.94 17.24 7.58
C GLY A 95 7.02 18.38 6.56
N ILE A 96 6.98 18.07 5.25
CA ILE A 96 7.04 19.08 4.19
C ILE A 96 5.68 19.33 3.52
N LYS A 97 4.60 18.62 3.90
CA LYS A 97 3.30 18.77 3.24
C LYS A 97 2.60 20.10 3.53
N GLU A 98 2.98 20.76 4.63
CA GLU A 98 2.49 22.10 4.99
C GLU A 98 3.20 23.21 4.19
N ASP A 99 4.31 22.91 3.50
CA ASP A 99 4.94 23.88 2.59
C ASP A 99 4.01 24.12 1.40
N LYS A 100 3.78 25.41 1.07
CA LYS A 100 2.91 25.81 -0.05
C LYS A 100 3.24 25.13 -1.38
N ARG A 101 4.52 24.77 -1.61
CA ARG A 101 4.98 24.08 -2.82
C ARG A 101 4.43 22.65 -2.92
N TRP A 102 4.11 22.01 -1.78
CA TRP A 102 3.56 20.66 -1.76
C TRP A 102 2.25 20.56 -2.54
N THR A 103 1.34 21.52 -2.37
CA THR A 103 0.07 21.55 -3.12
C THR A 103 0.30 21.58 -4.63
N THR A 104 1.27 22.36 -5.11
CA THR A 104 1.61 22.41 -6.54
C THR A 104 2.25 21.09 -7.00
N TYR A 105 3.17 20.55 -6.21
CA TYR A 105 3.85 19.29 -6.50
C TYR A 105 2.87 18.11 -6.58
N GLU A 106 2.03 17.90 -5.56
CA GLU A 106 1.10 16.77 -5.54
C GLU A 106 0.07 16.84 -6.67
N GLN A 107 -0.45 18.03 -7.01
CA GLN A 107 -1.37 18.21 -8.13
C GLN A 107 -0.68 17.89 -9.44
N SER A 108 0.60 18.26 -9.57
CA SER A 108 1.40 17.93 -10.75
C SER A 108 1.64 16.42 -10.87
N VAL A 109 1.91 15.73 -9.76
CA VAL A 109 2.01 14.25 -9.74
C VAL A 109 0.68 13.60 -10.13
N ILE A 110 -0.43 14.03 -9.54
CA ILE A 110 -1.76 13.48 -9.81
C ILE A 110 -2.14 13.69 -11.27
N ASN A 111 -2.06 14.92 -11.78
CA ASN A 111 -2.36 15.23 -13.18
C ASN A 111 -1.52 14.40 -14.16
N LYS A 112 -0.28 14.08 -13.77
CA LYS A 112 0.66 13.37 -14.63
C LYS A 112 0.44 11.87 -14.65
N HIS A 113 0.13 11.27 -13.50
CA HIS A 113 0.16 9.80 -13.33
C HIS A 113 -1.18 9.18 -12.99
N ILE A 114 -2.15 9.97 -12.54
CA ILE A 114 -3.43 9.48 -12.03
C ILE A 114 -4.56 10.16 -12.81
N PRO A 115 -5.06 9.52 -13.87
CA PRO A 115 -6.21 10.01 -14.62
C PRO A 115 -7.42 10.15 -13.69
N CYS A 116 -7.84 11.39 -13.42
CA CYS A 116 -8.98 11.69 -12.57
C CYS A 116 -9.62 13.01 -12.97
N LYS A 117 -10.87 13.21 -12.57
CA LYS A 117 -11.62 14.44 -12.84
C LYS A 117 -11.43 15.49 -11.74
N ASP A 118 -11.29 15.02 -10.51
CA ASP A 118 -11.16 15.87 -9.33
C ASP A 118 -9.81 15.64 -8.65
N VAL A 119 -8.82 16.39 -9.13
CA VAL A 119 -7.43 16.36 -8.65
C VAL A 119 -7.36 16.74 -7.17
N THR A 120 -8.16 17.73 -6.75
CA THR A 120 -8.19 18.21 -5.36
C THR A 120 -8.72 17.12 -4.43
N PHE A 121 -9.80 16.44 -4.82
CA PHE A 121 -10.34 15.35 -4.02
C PHE A 121 -9.40 14.14 -3.99
N SER A 122 -8.74 13.82 -5.12
CA SER A 122 -7.68 12.80 -5.15
C SER A 122 -6.54 13.15 -4.20
N ALA A 123 -6.08 14.41 -4.19
CA ALA A 123 -5.03 14.90 -3.30
C ALA A 123 -5.43 14.82 -1.82
N GLU A 124 -6.65 15.23 -1.47
CA GLU A 124 -7.17 15.12 -0.10
C GLU A 124 -7.13 13.67 0.41
N ILE A 125 -7.51 12.69 -0.42
CA ILE A 125 -7.45 11.27 -0.06
C ILE A 125 -6.01 10.85 0.19
N PHE A 126 -5.06 11.15 -0.71
CA PHE A 126 -3.67 10.77 -0.50
C PHE A 126 -3.04 11.42 0.74
N ARG A 127 -3.37 12.69 1.03
CA ARG A 127 -2.92 13.35 2.25
C ARG A 127 -3.40 12.61 3.49
N ILE A 128 -4.69 12.25 3.53
CA ILE A 128 -5.27 11.47 4.63
C ILE A 128 -4.59 10.10 4.77
N LEU A 129 -4.39 9.38 3.65
CA LEU A 129 -3.75 8.05 3.65
C LEU A 129 -2.28 8.10 4.06
N ALA A 130 -1.60 9.24 3.89
CA ALA A 130 -0.22 9.43 4.33
C ALA A 130 -0.08 9.69 5.84
N LEU A 131 -1.15 10.05 6.53
CA LEU A 131 -1.10 10.30 7.97
C LEU A 131 -0.83 9.00 8.72
N SER A 132 0.01 9.08 9.76
CA SER A 132 0.32 7.93 10.61
C SER A 132 -0.91 7.35 11.31
N ASP A 133 -0.92 6.05 11.55
CA ASP A 133 -2.02 5.31 12.21
C ASP A 133 -2.20 5.62 13.70
N LYS A 134 -1.48 6.60 14.27
CA LYS A 134 -1.68 6.98 15.67
C LYS A 134 -3.15 7.36 15.89
N GLU A 135 -3.83 6.55 16.70
CA GLU A 135 -5.25 6.67 17.05
C GLU A 135 -6.23 6.66 15.87
N SER A 136 -5.85 6.03 14.76
CA SER A 136 -6.68 5.89 13.54
C SER A 136 -7.17 7.25 12.98
N THR A 137 -6.33 8.28 13.09
CA THR A 137 -6.66 9.66 12.65
C THR A 137 -6.98 9.71 11.16
N ASN A 138 -6.21 9.01 10.34
CA ASN A 138 -6.46 8.84 8.90
C ASN A 138 -7.87 8.31 8.62
N ILE A 139 -8.30 7.25 9.29
CA ILE A 139 -9.61 6.63 9.09
C ILE A 139 -10.74 7.59 9.50
N LYS A 140 -10.59 8.30 10.63
CA LYS A 140 -11.60 9.29 11.08
C LYS A 140 -11.80 10.39 10.04
N LEU A 141 -10.69 11.02 9.59
CA LEU A 141 -10.72 12.06 8.57
C LEU A 141 -11.25 11.55 7.23
N LEU A 142 -10.89 10.32 6.84
CA LEU A 142 -11.41 9.69 5.63
C LEU A 142 -12.93 9.56 5.67
N PHE A 143 -13.50 9.07 6.78
CA PHE A 143 -14.96 8.92 6.88
C PHE A 143 -15.69 10.24 7.06
N GLU A 144 -15.09 11.26 7.68
CA GLU A 144 -15.61 12.64 7.63
C GLU A 144 -15.69 13.15 6.18
N LEU A 145 -14.64 12.90 5.39
CA LEU A 145 -14.59 13.26 3.99
C LEU A 145 -15.65 12.49 3.16
N ILE A 146 -15.77 11.18 3.36
CA ILE A 146 -16.79 10.33 2.72
C ILE A 146 -18.21 10.79 3.07
N ASN A 147 -18.47 11.13 4.34
CA ASN A 147 -19.78 11.62 4.75
C ASN A 147 -20.14 12.97 4.08
N LYS A 148 -19.13 13.79 3.79
CA LYS A 148 -19.31 15.09 3.14
C LYS A 148 -19.43 15.01 1.62
N LYS A 149 -18.62 14.17 0.97
CA LYS A 149 -18.47 14.13 -0.50
C LYS A 149 -19.06 12.86 -1.15
N GLY A 150 -19.49 11.89 -0.36
CA GLY A 150 -19.82 10.53 -0.82
C GLY A 150 -18.56 9.66 -0.95
N TRP A 151 -18.77 8.36 -1.16
CA TRP A 151 -17.64 7.45 -1.36
C TRP A 151 -16.85 7.82 -2.63
N PRO A 152 -15.51 7.93 -2.57
CA PRO A 152 -14.69 8.27 -3.74
C PRO A 152 -14.84 7.23 -4.85
N LYS A 153 -15.20 7.70 -6.05
CA LYS A 153 -15.36 6.87 -7.24
C LYS A 153 -14.08 6.87 -8.08
N GLN A 154 -13.74 5.73 -8.67
CA GLN A 154 -12.59 5.61 -9.58
C GLN A 154 -12.64 6.67 -10.69
N SER A 155 -13.81 6.92 -11.29
CA SER A 155 -13.97 7.94 -12.33
C SER A 155 -13.79 9.39 -11.84
N GLN A 156 -13.86 9.63 -10.54
CA GLN A 156 -13.70 10.95 -9.92
C GLN A 156 -12.27 11.19 -9.48
N VAL A 157 -11.68 10.25 -8.72
CA VAL A 157 -10.40 10.43 -8.02
C VAL A 157 -9.27 9.54 -8.53
N GLY A 158 -9.53 8.73 -9.56
CA GLY A 158 -8.58 7.76 -10.10
C GLY A 158 -8.18 6.72 -9.06
N ASP A 159 -6.91 6.32 -9.09
CA ASP A 159 -6.37 5.27 -8.23
C ASP A 159 -6.52 5.53 -6.73
N ALA A 160 -6.72 6.79 -6.31
CA ALA A 160 -6.98 7.13 -4.91
C ALA A 160 -8.17 6.33 -4.32
N ALA A 161 -9.18 6.01 -5.13
CA ALA A 161 -10.32 5.18 -4.70
C ALA A 161 -9.87 3.77 -4.27
N SER A 162 -8.97 3.15 -5.03
CA SER A 162 -8.42 1.82 -4.75
C SER A 162 -7.41 1.84 -3.59
N TYR A 163 -6.62 2.91 -3.47
CA TYR A 163 -5.62 3.03 -2.39
C TYR A 163 -6.24 3.07 -0.99
N ILE A 164 -7.49 3.52 -0.86
CA ILE A 164 -8.23 3.46 0.42
C ILE A 164 -8.28 2.03 0.94
N PHE A 165 -8.69 1.09 0.10
CA PHE A 165 -8.81 -0.32 0.49
C PHE A 165 -7.44 -0.95 0.67
N ALA A 166 -6.53 -0.77 -0.28
CA ALA A 166 -5.17 -1.33 -0.18
C ALA A 166 -4.44 -0.94 1.11
N THR A 167 -4.74 0.24 1.66
CA THR A 167 -4.09 0.76 2.86
C THR A 167 -4.84 0.38 4.14
N LEU A 168 -6.17 0.44 4.15
CA LEU A 168 -6.95 0.45 5.40
C LEU A 168 -7.86 -0.76 5.59
N ILE A 169 -7.97 -1.68 4.63
CA ILE A 169 -9.01 -2.74 4.65
C ILE A 169 -8.92 -3.66 5.86
N TYR A 170 -7.74 -3.86 6.45
CA TYR A 170 -7.55 -4.71 7.62
C TYR A 170 -7.81 -3.99 8.96
N GLU A 171 -7.89 -2.66 8.94
CA GLU A 171 -8.07 -1.84 10.14
C GLU A 171 -9.45 -2.04 10.78
N ASP A 172 -9.47 -2.18 12.11
CA ASP A 172 -10.71 -2.38 12.89
C ASP A 172 -11.70 -1.24 12.66
N LEU A 173 -11.24 0.00 12.81
CA LEU A 173 -12.11 1.16 12.65
C LEU A 173 -12.63 1.30 11.21
N PHE A 174 -11.80 0.99 10.20
CA PHE A 174 -12.21 1.03 8.81
C PHE A 174 -13.36 0.05 8.57
N LEU A 175 -13.23 -1.20 9.00
CA LEU A 175 -14.26 -2.22 8.81
C LEU A 175 -15.56 -1.92 9.57
N VAL A 176 -15.47 -1.31 10.77
CA VAL A 176 -16.64 -0.82 11.52
C VAL A 176 -17.42 0.23 10.73
N GLN A 177 -16.72 1.17 10.10
CA GLN A 177 -17.35 2.23 9.32
C GLN A 177 -17.83 1.70 7.95
N ALA A 178 -16.99 0.98 7.21
CA ALA A 178 -17.30 0.39 5.91
C ALA A 178 -18.53 -0.55 5.96
N LYS A 179 -18.76 -1.25 7.08
CA LYS A 179 -19.98 -2.03 7.32
C LYS A 179 -21.27 -1.24 7.07
N LYS A 180 -21.28 0.06 7.40
CA LYS A 180 -22.44 0.95 7.20
C LYS A 180 -22.69 1.26 5.72
N HIS A 181 -21.67 1.09 4.88
CA HIS A 181 -21.68 1.43 3.45
C HIS A 181 -21.72 0.20 2.54
N LEU A 182 -21.82 -1.04 3.04
CA LEU A 182 -21.72 -2.26 2.21
C LEU A 182 -22.69 -2.28 1.01
N LYS A 183 -23.89 -1.71 1.15
CA LYS A 183 -24.84 -1.59 0.03
C LYS A 183 -24.31 -0.63 -1.04
N GLU A 184 -23.88 0.56 -0.64
CA GLU A 184 -23.29 1.58 -1.52
C GLU A 184 -22.03 1.04 -2.21
N LEU A 185 -21.13 0.40 -1.46
CA LEU A 185 -19.92 -0.22 -1.99
C LEU A 185 -20.23 -1.27 -3.06
N LYS A 186 -21.22 -2.14 -2.81
CA LYS A 186 -21.66 -3.11 -3.81
C LYS A 186 -22.13 -2.44 -5.10
N GLU A 187 -22.93 -1.39 -4.98
CA GLU A 187 -23.45 -0.66 -6.14
C GLU A 187 -22.32 0.03 -6.92
N LEU A 188 -21.32 0.58 -6.23
CA LEU A 188 -20.13 1.17 -6.84
C LEU A 188 -19.28 0.11 -7.54
N CYS A 189 -19.08 -1.06 -6.94
CA CYS A 189 -18.32 -2.15 -7.56
C CYS A 189 -19.00 -2.61 -8.85
N ILE A 190 -20.32 -2.84 -8.83
CA ILE A 190 -21.08 -3.25 -10.02
C ILE A 190 -20.99 -2.19 -11.14
N LYS A 191 -20.87 -0.90 -10.77
CA LYS A 191 -20.69 0.21 -11.73
C LYS A 191 -19.24 0.38 -12.20
N GLY A 192 -18.29 -0.41 -11.68
CA GLY A 192 -16.86 -0.27 -11.96
C GLY A 192 -16.22 0.96 -11.32
N GLU A 193 -16.85 1.54 -10.30
CA GLU A 193 -16.35 2.73 -9.59
C GLU A 193 -15.46 2.37 -8.39
N ILE A 194 -15.45 1.10 -8.00
CA ILE A 194 -14.44 0.48 -7.13
C ILE A 194 -14.17 -0.95 -7.65
N ASP A 195 -13.03 -1.53 -7.33
CA ASP A 195 -12.78 -2.94 -7.63
C ASP A 195 -13.72 -3.85 -6.81
N CYS A 196 -14.34 -4.82 -7.48
CA CYS A 196 -15.19 -5.80 -6.84
C CYS A 196 -14.43 -6.78 -5.94
N GLU A 197 -13.12 -6.97 -6.15
CA GLU A 197 -12.28 -7.73 -5.23
C GLU A 197 -12.21 -7.02 -3.87
N TYR A 198 -11.97 -5.69 -3.86
CA TYR A 198 -12.00 -4.92 -2.61
C TYR A 198 -13.37 -4.93 -1.92
N PHE A 199 -14.46 -4.91 -2.68
CA PHE A 199 -15.79 -5.08 -2.10
C PHE A 199 -15.97 -6.46 -1.45
N ALA A 200 -15.58 -7.53 -2.15
CA ALA A 200 -15.68 -8.90 -1.65
C ALA A 200 -14.83 -9.10 -0.38
N ASP A 201 -13.58 -8.62 -0.39
CA ASP A 201 -12.68 -8.63 0.75
C ASP A 201 -13.28 -7.89 1.94
N THR A 202 -13.77 -6.66 1.71
CA THR A 202 -14.38 -5.83 2.77
C THR A 202 -15.61 -6.53 3.36
N TYR A 203 -16.48 -7.07 2.51
CA TYR A 203 -17.68 -7.79 2.95
C TYR A 203 -17.31 -9.02 3.80
N ASP A 204 -16.42 -9.87 3.31
CA ASP A 204 -16.07 -11.11 4.01
C ASP A 204 -15.23 -10.85 5.27
N LEU A 205 -14.39 -9.82 5.31
CA LEU A 205 -13.69 -9.37 6.53
C LEU A 205 -14.68 -8.87 7.60
N VAL A 206 -15.69 -8.08 7.21
CA VAL A 206 -16.76 -7.65 8.13
C VAL A 206 -17.51 -8.84 8.70
N GLN A 207 -17.81 -9.85 7.86
CA GLN A 207 -18.47 -11.08 8.28
C GLN A 207 -17.60 -11.88 9.25
N LYS A 208 -16.31 -12.07 8.91
CA LYS A 208 -15.32 -12.76 9.76
C LYS A 208 -15.22 -12.11 11.14
N LYS A 209 -15.11 -10.78 11.22
CA LYS A 209 -15.07 -10.05 12.50
C LYS A 209 -16.34 -10.24 13.34
N ALA A 210 -17.48 -10.45 12.68
CA ALA A 210 -18.74 -10.77 13.34
C ALA A 210 -18.93 -12.28 13.63
N ASN A 211 -17.91 -13.11 13.42
CA ASN A 211 -17.98 -14.58 13.48
C ASN A 211 -19.09 -15.18 12.61
N LYS A 212 -19.35 -14.55 11.46
CA LYS A 212 -20.35 -14.99 10.48
C LYS A 212 -19.68 -15.60 9.26
N PRO A 213 -20.31 -16.59 8.61
CA PRO A 213 -19.78 -17.15 7.38
C PRO A 213 -19.56 -16.09 6.29
N GLN A 214 -18.52 -16.31 5.48
CA GLN A 214 -18.18 -15.49 4.32
C GLN A 214 -19.02 -15.86 3.10
N LYS A 215 -19.16 -14.92 2.18
CA LYS A 215 -20.00 -15.07 0.99
C LYS A 215 -19.18 -15.20 -0.28
N TYR A 216 -18.10 -14.43 -0.43
CA TYR A 216 -17.36 -14.34 -1.69
C TYR A 216 -16.09 -15.20 -1.70
N GLY A 217 -15.65 -15.72 -0.55
CA GLY A 217 -14.45 -16.55 -0.48
C GLY A 217 -13.18 -15.74 -0.54
N ALA A 218 -13.21 -14.48 -0.09
CA ALA A 218 -12.02 -13.63 -0.04
C ALA A 218 -11.05 -14.05 1.07
N ILE A 219 -11.53 -14.72 2.12
CA ILE A 219 -10.74 -15.02 3.30
C ILE A 219 -10.33 -16.49 3.31
N PHE A 220 -9.03 -16.71 3.24
CA PHE A 220 -8.42 -18.03 3.33
C PHE A 220 -7.05 -17.94 4.02
N ASN A 221 -6.62 -19.07 4.56
CA ASN A 221 -5.22 -19.31 4.92
C ASN A 221 -4.56 -20.15 3.82
N ILE A 222 -3.24 -20.14 3.77
CA ILE A 222 -2.46 -21.02 2.90
C ILE A 222 -1.96 -22.19 3.74
N ASP A 223 -2.22 -23.41 3.27
CA ASP A 223 -1.65 -24.64 3.81
C ASP A 223 -0.25 -24.83 3.22
N TYR A 224 0.77 -24.37 3.94
CA TYR A 224 2.16 -24.45 3.49
C TYR A 224 2.68 -25.89 3.40
N ASP A 225 2.05 -26.83 4.12
CA ASP A 225 2.46 -28.24 4.16
C ASP A 225 1.77 -29.07 3.05
N ASN A 226 0.75 -28.51 2.39
CA ASN A 226 -0.07 -29.22 1.41
C ASN A 226 -0.22 -28.41 0.13
N ASP A 227 0.88 -28.28 -0.60
CA ASP A 227 0.92 -27.68 -1.94
C ASP A 227 0.33 -26.26 -1.99
N PHE A 228 0.55 -25.47 -0.95
CA PHE A 228 0.05 -24.10 -0.82
C PHE A 228 -1.48 -23.97 -1.00
N LYS A 229 -2.22 -25.04 -0.66
CA LYS A 229 -3.66 -25.08 -0.85
C LYS A 229 -4.37 -24.02 0.01
N ARG A 230 -5.38 -23.37 -0.57
CA ARG A 230 -6.21 -22.40 0.16
C ARG A 230 -7.20 -23.11 1.08
N ILE A 231 -7.13 -22.78 2.37
CA ILE A 231 -8.10 -23.18 3.39
C ILE A 231 -9.04 -22.00 3.64
N TYR A 232 -10.22 -22.05 3.04
CA TYR A 232 -11.20 -20.98 3.14
C TYR A 232 -11.90 -20.96 4.51
N TYR A 233 -12.21 -19.76 4.98
CA TYR A 233 -13.13 -19.57 6.11
C TYR A 233 -14.55 -20.04 5.76
N LYS A 234 -15.36 -20.38 6.76
CA LYS A 234 -16.70 -20.97 6.59
C LYS A 234 -17.58 -20.16 5.64
N PHE A 235 -18.24 -20.83 4.70
CA PHE A 235 -19.13 -20.20 3.72
C PHE A 235 -20.58 -20.13 4.17
N VAL A 236 -21.31 -19.13 3.66
CA VAL A 236 -22.78 -19.06 3.78
C VAL A 236 -23.44 -20.25 3.06
N ASP A 237 -23.01 -20.52 1.82
CA ASP A 237 -23.45 -21.65 1.01
C ASP A 237 -22.40 -21.94 -0.06
N GLU A 238 -21.66 -23.04 0.09
CA GLU A 238 -20.56 -23.43 -0.79
C GLU A 238 -20.99 -23.57 -2.25
N LYS A 239 -22.21 -24.04 -2.49
CA LYS A 239 -22.72 -24.29 -3.85
C LYS A 239 -23.08 -23.00 -4.58
N LYS A 240 -23.18 -21.87 -3.87
CA LYS A 240 -23.58 -20.57 -4.44
C LYS A 240 -22.44 -19.58 -4.60
N ILE A 241 -21.23 -19.86 -4.09
CA ILE A 241 -20.12 -18.90 -4.09
C ILE A 241 -19.82 -18.38 -5.49
N ASN A 242 -19.61 -19.27 -6.46
CA ASN A 242 -19.29 -18.86 -7.83
C ASN A 242 -20.42 -18.11 -8.50
N LYS A 243 -21.68 -18.43 -8.17
CA LYS A 243 -22.82 -17.63 -8.62
C LYS A 243 -22.74 -16.20 -8.07
N TRP A 244 -22.49 -16.04 -6.78
CA TRP A 244 -22.37 -14.70 -6.17
C TRP A 244 -21.16 -13.93 -6.67
N ARG A 245 -20.02 -14.60 -6.90
CA ARG A 245 -18.81 -13.99 -7.47
C ARG A 245 -19.07 -13.47 -8.88
N THR A 246 -19.65 -14.31 -9.74
CA THR A 246 -19.96 -13.92 -11.13
C THR A 246 -21.04 -12.83 -11.22
N GLU A 247 -22.01 -12.80 -10.31
CA GLU A 247 -23.03 -11.72 -10.22
C GLU A 247 -22.42 -10.31 -10.02
N ILE A 248 -21.21 -10.23 -9.46
CA ILE A 248 -20.48 -8.96 -9.27
C ILE A 248 -19.22 -8.88 -10.15
N GLY A 249 -19.08 -9.77 -11.15
CA GLY A 249 -17.98 -9.72 -12.11
C GLY A 249 -16.66 -10.35 -11.65
N LEU A 250 -16.64 -11.09 -10.52
CA LEU A 250 -15.46 -11.81 -10.08
C LEU A 250 -15.32 -13.18 -10.76
N LYS A 251 -14.06 -13.59 -11.00
CA LYS A 251 -13.70 -14.95 -11.42
C LYS A 251 -14.16 -15.98 -10.40
N LYS A 252 -14.43 -17.22 -10.82
CA LYS A 252 -14.78 -18.32 -9.92
C LYS A 252 -13.59 -18.71 -9.04
N LEU A 253 -13.85 -19.34 -7.89
CA LEU A 253 -12.77 -19.76 -6.98
C LEU A 253 -11.83 -20.78 -7.61
N GLU A 254 -12.32 -21.67 -8.48
CA GLU A 254 -11.49 -22.69 -9.11
C GLU A 254 -10.38 -22.10 -9.99
N GLU A 255 -10.62 -20.92 -10.58
CA GLU A 255 -9.70 -20.23 -11.50
C GLU A 255 -8.46 -19.63 -10.82
N PHE A 256 -8.28 -19.85 -9.51
CA PHE A 256 -7.12 -19.39 -8.73
C PHE A 256 -6.25 -20.55 -8.23
N SER A 257 -6.48 -21.77 -8.71
CA SER A 257 -5.87 -23.00 -8.20
C SER A 257 -4.73 -23.54 -9.08
N ASP A 258 -4.20 -22.70 -9.97
CA ASP A 258 -3.06 -23.01 -10.86
C ASP A 258 -1.72 -22.57 -10.26
#